data_AF-X0TC28-F1
#
_entry.id   AF-X0TC28-F1
#
_cell.length_a   1.000
_cell.length_b   1.000
_cell.length_c   1.000
_cell.angle_alpha   90.00
_cell.angle_beta   90.00
_cell.angle_gamma   90.00
#
_symmetry.space_group_name_H-M   'P 1'
#
loop_
_entity.id
_entity.type
_entity.pdbx_description
1 polymer ?
#
loop_
_entity_poly.entity_id
_entity_poly.type
_entity_poly.pdbx_seq_one_letter_code
_entity_poly.pdbx_strand_id
1 'polypeptide(L)'
;MDSVFSISSNIAEGYCRRSIKEYIQFTNIALGSVGENYSQFYALYRSKEIPKDIFDEYDQRHYSLENKLLNLARSLTKKVKEKGQWDTEYMVREPEIEVRETDYTD
;
A
#
# COMPACT_ATOMS: atom_id res chain seq x y z
N MET A 1 9.46 -0.83 -17.26
CA MET A 1 9.68 -1.32 -15.88
C MET A 1 8.86 -0.56 -14.84
N ASP A 2 8.01 0.39 -15.24
CA ASP A 2 7.26 1.27 -14.33
C ASP A 2 6.33 0.52 -13.37
N SER A 3 5.84 -0.65 -13.79
CA SER A 3 5.03 -1.55 -12.97
C SER A 3 5.72 -1.94 -11.66
N VAL A 4 7.04 -2.21 -11.65
CA VAL A 4 7.76 -2.60 -10.42
C VAL A 4 7.75 -1.48 -9.38
N PHE A 5 8.07 -0.26 -9.81
CA PHE A 5 8.08 0.90 -8.91
C PHE A 5 6.66 1.27 -8.45
N SER A 6 5.67 1.11 -9.33
CA SER A 6 4.26 1.31 -9.01
C SER A 6 3.79 0.41 -7.86
N ILE A 7 4.25 -0.84 -7.78
CA ILE A 7 3.88 -1.76 -6.69
C ILE A 7 4.25 -1.17 -5.34
N SER A 8 5.53 -0.82 -5.14
CA SER A 8 6.00 -0.25 -3.87
C SER A 8 5.38 1.11 -3.56
N SER A 9 5.23 1.96 -4.57
CA SER A 9 4.66 3.30 -4.41
C SER A 9 3.21 3.24 -3.94
N ASN A 10 2.38 2.38 -4.54
CA ASN A 10 0.98 2.24 -4.14
C ASN A 10 0.84 1.61 -2.75
N ILE A 11 1.68 0.65 -2.36
CA ILE A 11 1.67 0.11 -0.99
C ILE A 11 1.95 1.23 0.02
N ALA A 12 3.00 2.02 -0.21
CA ALA A 12 3.39 3.10 0.68
C ALA A 12 2.33 4.21 0.72
N GLU A 13 1.79 4.61 -0.43
CA GLU A 13 0.76 5.63 -0.52
C GLU A 13 -0.51 5.20 0.21
N GLY A 14 -0.98 3.97 -0.05
CA GLY A 14 -2.16 3.41 0.61
C GLY A 14 -2.03 3.38 2.13
N TYR A 15 -0.85 3.02 2.65
CA TYR A 15 -0.56 3.06 4.08
C TYR A 15 -0.66 4.49 4.65
N CYS A 16 -0.16 5.48 3.92
CA CYS A 16 -0.16 6.89 4.35
C CYS A 16 -1.55 7.55 4.32
N ARG A 17 -2.54 7.00 3.60
CA ARG A 17 -3.90 7.56 3.51
C ARG A 17 -4.70 7.49 4.82
N ARG A 18 -4.26 6.71 5.81
CA ARG A 18 -4.91 6.56 7.15
C ARG A 18 -6.40 6.15 7.13
N SER A 19 -6.92 5.73 5.98
CA SER A 19 -8.24 5.14 5.77
C SER A 19 -8.06 3.70 5.29
N ILE A 20 -8.74 2.74 5.92
CA ILE A 20 -8.66 1.33 5.48
C ILE A 20 -9.23 1.17 4.06
N LYS A 21 -10.29 1.90 3.71
CA LYS A 21 -10.89 1.82 2.38
C LYS A 21 -9.90 2.29 1.31
N GLU A 22 -9.21 3.41 1.56
CA GLU A 22 -8.17 3.89 0.65
C GLU A 22 -6.99 2.91 0.62
N TYR A 23 -6.56 2.37 1.76
CA TYR A 23 -5.46 1.40 1.76
C TYR A 23 -5.82 0.13 0.95
N ILE A 24 -7.07 -0.35 1.02
CA ILE A 24 -7.55 -1.44 0.15
C ILE A 24 -7.47 -1.03 -1.33
N GLN A 25 -7.95 0.16 -1.68
CA GLN A 25 -7.92 0.67 -3.05
C GLN A 25 -6.48 0.69 -3.60
N PHE A 26 -5.55 1.28 -2.88
CA PHE A 26 -4.14 1.34 -3.27
C PHE A 26 -3.47 -0.04 -3.30
N THR A 27 -3.81 -0.94 -2.38
CA THR A 27 -3.34 -2.35 -2.44
C THR A 27 -3.83 -3.05 -3.70
N ASN A 28 -5.06 -2.78 -4.15
CA ASN A 28 -5.59 -3.34 -5.40
C ASN A 28 -4.91 -2.75 -6.63
N ILE A 29 -4.52 -1.47 -6.61
CA ILE A 29 -3.71 -0.87 -7.68
C ILE A 29 -2.34 -1.57 -7.74
N ALA A 30 -1.70 -1.79 -6.59
CA ALA A 30 -0.44 -2.54 -6.52
C ALA A 30 -0.58 -3.97 -7.08
N LEU A 31 -1.68 -4.67 -6.80
CA LEU A 31 -1.99 -5.99 -7.39
C LEU A 31 -2.15 -5.94 -8.91
N GLY A 32 -2.76 -4.87 -9.45
CA GLY A 32 -2.80 -4.63 -10.90
C GLY A 32 -1.39 -4.53 -11.49
N SER A 33 -0.52 -3.74 -10.86
CA SER A 33 0.89 -3.59 -11.29
C SER A 33 1.71 -4.89 -11.15
N VAL A 34 1.40 -5.76 -10.18
CA VAL A 34 1.97 -7.11 -10.09
C VAL A 34 1.63 -7.93 -11.34
N GLY A 35 0.37 -7.93 -11.78
CA GLY A 35 -0.06 -8.65 -12.99
C GLY A 35 0.59 -8.11 -14.28
N GLU A 36 0.69 -6.78 -14.41
CA GLU A 36 1.40 -6.15 -15.54
C GLU A 36 2.88 -6.53 -15.56
N ASN A 37 3.54 -6.54 -14.40
CA ASN A 37 4.94 -6.92 -14.29
C ASN A 37 5.17 -8.38 -14.72
N TYR A 38 4.28 -9.29 -14.30
CA TYR A 38 4.33 -10.70 -14.72
C TYR A 38 4.23 -10.83 -16.23
N SER A 39 3.25 -10.15 -16.84
CA SER A 39 3.04 -10.18 -18.29
C SER A 39 4.28 -9.72 -19.05
N GLN A 40 4.95 -8.66 -18.57
CA GLN A 40 6.20 -8.16 -19.15
C GLN A 40 7.33 -9.19 -19.07
N PHE A 41 7.56 -9.80 -17.90
CA PHE A 41 8.59 -10.84 -17.73
C PHE A 41 8.27 -12.11 -18.53
N TYR A 42 7.00 -12.50 -18.59
CA TYR A 42 6.55 -13.61 -19.40
C TYR A 42 6.82 -13.37 -20.88
N ALA A 43 6.58 -12.14 -21.37
CA ALA A 43 6.91 -11.77 -22.75
C ALA A 43 8.42 -11.92 -23.03
N LEU A 44 9.29 -11.42 -22.13
CA LEU A 44 10.75 -11.54 -22.25
C LEU A 44 11.21 -13.01 -22.29
N TYR A 45 10.61 -13.85 -21.44
CA TYR A 45 10.89 -15.28 -21.44
C TYR A 45 10.45 -15.94 -22.75
N ARG A 46 9.24 -15.62 -23.23
CA ARG A 46 8.69 -16.18 -24.47
C ARG A 46 9.45 -15.74 -25.72
N SER A 47 10.01 -14.53 -25.72
CA SER A 47 10.90 -14.04 -26.79
C SER A 47 12.34 -14.54 -26.66
N LYS A 48 12.66 -15.34 -25.62
CA LYS A 48 14.00 -15.86 -25.31
C LYS A 48 15.05 -14.78 -25.01
N GLU A 49 14.60 -13.58 -24.61
CA GLU A 49 15.47 -12.49 -24.17
C GLU A 49 16.03 -12.76 -22.77
N ILE A 50 15.31 -13.56 -21.98
CA ILE A 50 15.79 -14.09 -20.69
C ILE A 50 15.72 -15.61 -20.69
N PRO A 51 16.68 -16.29 -20.04
CA PRO A 51 16.67 -17.73 -19.90
C PRO A 51 15.62 -18.19 -18.87
N LYS A 52 15.27 -19.48 -18.93
CA LYS A 52 14.19 -20.06 -18.11
C LYS A 52 14.48 -19.96 -16.61
N ASP A 53 15.71 -20.18 -16.19
CA ASP A 53 16.15 -20.11 -14.79
C ASP A 53 15.93 -18.72 -14.19
N ILE A 54 16.24 -17.66 -14.96
CA ILE A 54 15.96 -16.26 -14.54
C ILE A 54 14.46 -16.02 -14.43
N PHE A 55 13.67 -16.52 -15.39
CA PHE A 55 12.21 -16.41 -15.32
C PHE A 55 11.63 -17.20 -14.13
N ASP A 56 12.12 -18.41 -13.85
CA ASP A 56 11.67 -19.25 -12.74
C ASP A 56 11.99 -18.58 -11.38
N GLU A 57 13.18 -17.98 -11.22
CA GLU A 57 13.52 -17.23 -10.01
C GLU A 57 12.60 -16.02 -9.83
N TYR A 58 12.36 -15.29 -10.93
CA TYR A 58 11.41 -14.18 -10.94
C TYR A 58 9.99 -14.63 -10.54
N ASP A 59 9.48 -15.71 -11.14
CA ASP A 59 8.13 -16.24 -10.92
C ASP A 59 7.92 -16.62 -9.44
N GLN A 60 8.90 -17.27 -8.81
CA GLN A 60 8.85 -17.59 -7.37
C GLN A 60 8.73 -16.33 -6.50
N ARG A 61 9.51 -15.29 -6.80
CA ARG A 61 9.49 -14.02 -6.05
C ARG A 61 8.18 -13.27 -6.30
N HIS A 62 7.73 -13.25 -7.55
CA HIS A 62 6.47 -12.65 -7.98
C HIS A 62 5.28 -13.28 -7.26
N TYR A 63 5.17 -14.61 -7.27
CA TYR A 63 4.12 -15.36 -6.57
C TYR A 63 4.11 -15.07 -5.07
N SER A 64 5.29 -14.98 -4.43
CA SER A 64 5.38 -14.61 -3.01
C SER A 64 4.85 -13.21 -2.73
N LEU A 65 5.18 -12.23 -3.59
CA LEU A 65 4.73 -10.85 -3.48
C LEU A 65 3.22 -10.72 -3.70
N GLU A 66 2.69 -11.35 -4.74
CA GLU A 66 1.26 -11.38 -5.04
C GLU A 66 0.46 -11.92 -3.86
N ASN A 67 0.87 -13.07 -3.30
CA ASN A 67 0.19 -13.67 -2.14
C ASN A 67 0.23 -12.76 -0.90
N LYS A 68 1.35 -12.09 -0.64
CA LYS A 68 1.45 -11.13 0.47
C LYS A 68 0.48 -9.98 0.30
N LEU A 69 0.34 -9.44 -0.92
CA LEU A 69 -0.60 -8.36 -1.21
C LEU A 69 -2.06 -8.81 -1.14
N LEU A 70 -2.39 -10.00 -1.65
CA LEU A 70 -3.72 -10.58 -1.50
C LEU A 70 -4.08 -10.79 -0.03
N ASN A 71 -3.15 -11.29 0.78
CA ASN A 71 -3.36 -11.47 2.22
C ASN A 71 -3.50 -10.13 2.95
N LEU A 72 -2.75 -9.09 2.55
CA LEU A 72 -2.92 -7.74 3.06
C LEU A 72 -4.33 -7.20 2.74
N ALA A 73 -4.76 -7.26 1.47
CA ALA A 73 -6.09 -6.81 1.05
C ALA A 73 -7.22 -7.55 1.80
N ARG A 74 -7.09 -8.87 1.99
CA ARG A 74 -8.02 -9.68 2.79
C ARG A 74 -8.05 -9.25 4.25
N SER A 75 -6.89 -9.03 4.86
CA SER A 75 -6.77 -8.57 6.25
C SER A 75 -7.42 -7.20 6.45
N LEU A 76 -7.15 -6.25 5.55
CA LEU A 76 -7.76 -4.92 5.58
C LEU A 76 -9.28 -5.00 5.41
N THR A 77 -9.76 -5.79 4.44
CA THR A 77 -11.20 -6.00 4.22
C THR A 77 -11.88 -6.59 5.46
N LYS A 78 -11.24 -7.57 6.11
CA LYS A 78 -11.73 -8.16 7.36
C LYS A 78 -11.83 -7.10 8.46
N LYS A 79 -10.81 -6.24 8.62
CA LYS A 79 -10.84 -5.14 9.59
C LYS A 79 -12.00 -4.16 9.38
N VAL A 80 -12.34 -3.82 8.13
CA VAL A 80 -13.52 -2.96 7.84
C VAL A 80 -14.81 -3.61 8.33
N LYS A 81 -14.97 -4.91 8.10
CA LYS A 81 -16.17 -5.66 8.48
C LYS A 81 -16.32 -5.79 10.00
N GLU A 82 -15.20 -5.94 10.73
CA GLU A 82 -15.21 -6.22 12.17
C GLU A 82 -15.28 -4.97 13.05
N LYS A 83 -14.61 -3.86 12.68
CA LYS A 83 -14.44 -2.70 13.58
C LYS A 83 -15.36 -1.51 13.27
N GLY A 84 -16.15 -1.56 12.20
CA GLY A 84 -16.71 -0.33 11.65
C GLY A 84 -15.60 0.59 11.11
N GLN A 85 -15.98 1.68 10.45
CA GLN A 85 -15.01 2.62 9.85
C GLN A 85 -14.04 3.12 10.93
N TRP A 86 -12.74 3.16 10.61
CA TRP A 86 -11.77 3.84 11.47
C TRP A 86 -12.19 5.30 11.62
N ASP A 87 -12.15 5.84 12.85
CA ASP A 87 -12.31 7.27 13.09
C ASP A 87 -11.22 8.01 12.31
N THR A 88 -11.63 8.57 11.18
CA THR A 88 -10.87 9.51 10.34
C THR A 88 -11.01 10.94 10.88
N GLU A 89 -11.20 11.11 12.18
CA GLU A 89 -11.32 12.43 12.75
C GLU A 89 -9.91 13.05 12.77
N TYR A 90 -9.73 14.10 11.95
CA TYR A 90 -8.60 15.00 12.07
C TYR A 90 -8.67 15.66 13.44
N MET A 91 -8.19 14.98 14.48
CA MET A 91 -7.86 15.60 15.75
C MET A 91 -6.62 16.48 15.52
N VAL A 92 -6.82 17.66 14.94
CA VAL A 92 -5.96 18.79 15.25
C VAL A 92 -6.24 19.04 16.73
N ARG A 93 -5.42 18.45 17.60
CA ARG A 93 -5.36 18.91 18.98
C ARG A 93 -4.74 20.30 18.90
N GLU A 94 -5.56 21.33 18.91
CA GLU A 94 -5.05 22.66 19.24
C GLU A 94 -4.34 22.51 20.60
N PRO A 95 -3.07 22.94 20.73
CA PRO A 95 -2.48 23.00 22.05
C PRO A 95 -3.37 23.92 22.89
N GLU A 96 -3.84 23.45 24.04
CA GLU A 96 -4.42 24.33 25.05
C GLU A 96 -3.38 25.41 25.35
N ILE A 97 -3.62 26.61 24.84
CA ILE A 97 -2.84 27.78 25.22
C ILE A 97 -3.32 28.12 26.62
N GLU A 98 -2.56 27.70 27.64
CA GLU A 98 -2.69 28.27 28.99
C GLU A 98 -2.41 29.78 28.87
N VAL A 99 -3.46 30.57 28.83
CA VAL A 99 -3.37 32.01 29.00
C VAL A 99 -2.97 32.23 30.46
N ARG A 100 -1.68 32.42 30.70
CA ARG A 100 -1.21 32.99 31.97
C ARG A 100 -1.69 34.42 32.01
N GLU A 101 -2.67 34.71 32.86
CA GLU A 101 -2.96 36.07 33.28
C GLU A 101 -1.67 36.63 33.88
N THR A 102 -1.05 37.57 33.17
CA THR A 102 -0.02 38.41 33.76
C THR A 102 -0.72 39.45 34.61
N ASP A 103 -0.57 39.32 35.93
CA ASP A 103 -0.94 40.35 36.90
C ASP A 103 -0.21 41.66 36.54
N TYR A 104 -0.89 42.54 35.80
CA TYR A 104 -0.57 43.96 35.82
C TYR A 104 -1.23 44.54 37.07
N THR A 105 -0.42 44.76 38.10
CA THR A 105 -0.76 45.67 39.20
C THR A 105 -0.07 46.99 38.94
N ASP A 106 -0.86 48.07 39.05
CA ASP A 106 -0.50 49.48 38.87
C ASP A 106 0.67 49.96 39.76
#